data_AF-W2ZXK8-F1
#
_entry.id   AF-W2ZXK8-F1
#
_cell.length_a   1.000
_cell.length_b   1.000
_cell.length_c   1.000
_cell.angle_alpha   90.00
_cell.angle_beta   90.00
_cell.angle_gamma   90.00
#
_symmetry.space_group_name_H-M   'P 1'
#
loop_
_entity.id
_entity.type
_entity.pdbx_description
1 polymer ?
#
loop_
_entity_poly.entity_id
_entity_poly.type
_entity_poly.pdbx_seq_one_letter_code
_entity_poly.pdbx_strand_id
1 'polypeptide(L)'
;MNGKSYVRECYSRYYELALHDRFTRDKRCVTATGSPGIGKSMFYGYFFNRFQRDKNYRGFAIITASFSNDSELKNVVAFKDGKKIANFSELIPYAFLEWLSATVGPEVFIYMNRIYNFGHVDRECLELDRYFVEKQLETLVQTIKSMDSLPELRRLVKEGEESSMNLRLCHYGPVQDKAWLSKAKIVSDFVRLRVQEKIEILRFEEHNRQYRQLIRDQSQIRGGKIHTISLADGQSKTFRCQESQEFDFFDPGSLSTAALQTGPLHISLDSRDDSIDSFYYPKGKLVWKKRLLVFHTKDVSMHPVSGQAIVIILDKLELLEKALKSPRSVRLIFVVPTSDEYKREHKQLIQWDSLSNAQSVDIIPGVGRMETNQLKTIDVETVKDLRTAVDGPSAQQRSFFSAGALNQYSMILKGFDEHQESVETMLAKIPQYVWKM
;
A
#
# COMPACT_ATOMS: atom_id res chain seq x y z
N MET A 1 -31.52 -47.26 18.24
CA MET A 1 -31.01 -47.00 19.60
C MET A 1 -31.84 -45.88 20.22
N ASN A 2 -32.69 -46.18 21.21
CA ASN A 2 -33.43 -45.16 21.98
C ASN A 2 -32.46 -44.46 22.94
N GLY A 3 -31.77 -43.42 22.46
CA GLY A 3 -30.87 -42.62 23.28
C GLY A 3 -31.65 -41.70 24.21
N LYS A 4 -31.75 -42.06 25.50
CA LYS A 4 -32.17 -41.12 26.54
C LYS A 4 -31.17 -39.96 26.56
N SER A 5 -31.60 -38.79 26.13
CA SER A 5 -30.78 -37.57 26.19
C SER A 5 -30.67 -37.14 27.65
N TYR A 6 -29.47 -37.14 28.22
CA TYR A 6 -29.26 -36.60 29.56
C TYR A 6 -29.35 -35.07 29.51
N VAL A 7 -30.48 -34.52 29.96
CA VAL A 7 -30.68 -33.08 30.13
C VAL A 7 -30.35 -32.72 31.57
N ARG A 8 -29.39 -31.81 31.77
CA ARG A 8 -29.06 -31.33 33.12
C ARG A 8 -30.23 -30.54 33.69
N GLU A 9 -30.55 -30.77 34.96
CA GLU A 9 -31.66 -30.11 35.66
C GLU A 9 -31.56 -28.57 35.60
N CYS A 10 -30.33 -28.03 35.68
CA CYS A 10 -30.09 -26.59 35.63
C CYS A 10 -30.38 -25.94 34.27
N TYR A 11 -30.47 -26.70 33.17
CA TYR A 11 -30.69 -26.12 31.83
C TYR A 11 -32.06 -25.47 31.69
N SER A 12 -33.10 -26.06 32.29
CA SER A 12 -34.43 -25.45 32.28
C SER A 12 -34.41 -24.10 33.02
N ARG A 13 -33.74 -24.04 34.18
CA ARG A 13 -33.63 -22.80 34.95
C ARG A 13 -32.85 -21.72 34.20
N TYR A 14 -31.73 -22.08 33.56
CA TYR A 14 -30.95 -21.11 32.78
C TYR A 14 -31.65 -20.67 31.51
N TYR A 15 -32.48 -21.53 30.89
CA TYR A 15 -33.32 -21.15 29.77
C TYR A 15 -34.31 -20.04 30.16
N GLU A 16 -35.06 -20.23 31.25
CA GLU A 16 -35.99 -19.21 31.74
C GLU A 16 -35.27 -17.91 32.12
N LEU A 17 -34.10 -18.00 32.77
CA LEU A 17 -33.31 -16.83 33.11
C LEU A 17 -32.85 -16.05 31.87
N ALA A 18 -32.38 -16.75 30.85
CA ALA A 18 -31.96 -16.13 29.60
C ALA A 18 -33.13 -15.45 28.87
N LEU A 19 -34.31 -16.07 28.86
CA LEU A 19 -35.52 -15.46 28.29
C LEU A 19 -36.00 -14.26 29.08
N HIS A 20 -36.06 -14.37 30.41
CA HIS A 20 -36.47 -13.28 31.27
C HIS A 20 -35.52 -12.08 31.14
N ASP A 21 -34.21 -12.33 31.14
CA ASP A 21 -33.23 -11.27 30.91
C ASP A 21 -33.39 -10.65 29.52
N ARG A 22 -33.65 -11.47 28.48
CA ARG A 22 -33.79 -10.98 27.09
C ARG A 22 -35.09 -10.22 26.81
N PHE A 23 -36.22 -10.74 27.25
CA PHE A 23 -37.57 -10.28 26.85
C PHE A 23 -38.29 -9.49 27.94
N THR A 24 -37.91 -9.64 29.21
CA THR A 24 -38.55 -8.93 30.34
C THR A 24 -37.69 -7.80 30.86
N ARG A 25 -36.36 -7.98 30.91
CA ARG A 25 -35.41 -6.94 31.36
C ARG A 25 -34.74 -6.19 30.21
N ASP A 26 -35.17 -6.45 28.97
CA ASP A 26 -34.61 -5.87 27.73
C ASP A 26 -33.07 -5.93 27.64
N LYS A 27 -32.46 -6.95 28.25
CA LYS A 27 -31.02 -7.16 28.09
C LYS A 27 -30.74 -7.67 26.69
N ARG A 28 -29.85 -6.99 25.98
CA ARG A 28 -29.52 -7.35 24.59
C ARG A 28 -28.51 -8.48 24.46
N CYS A 29 -27.78 -8.77 25.54
CA CYS A 29 -26.82 -9.86 25.60
C CYS A 29 -26.97 -10.66 26.90
N VAL A 30 -26.87 -11.98 26.77
CA VAL A 30 -26.84 -12.91 27.90
C VAL A 30 -25.65 -13.83 27.70
N THR A 31 -24.68 -13.75 28.60
CA THR A 31 -23.45 -14.53 28.53
C THR A 31 -23.51 -15.70 29.51
N ALA A 32 -23.38 -16.93 29.00
CA ALA A 32 -23.25 -18.13 29.82
C ALA A 32 -21.77 -18.44 30.10
N THR A 33 -21.33 -18.31 31.36
CA THR A 33 -19.94 -18.55 31.79
C THR A 33 -19.82 -19.82 32.64
N GLY A 34 -18.59 -20.31 32.84
CA GLY A 34 -18.31 -21.49 33.67
C GLY A 34 -17.09 -22.28 33.21
N SER A 35 -16.67 -23.27 34.00
CA SER A 35 -15.47 -24.07 33.74
C SER A 35 -15.55 -24.88 32.42
N PRO A 36 -14.40 -25.21 31.78
CA PRO A 36 -14.36 -26.15 30.66
C PRO A 36 -15.06 -27.48 30.99
N GLY A 37 -15.71 -28.12 30.01
CA GLY A 37 -16.36 -29.42 30.19
C GLY A 37 -17.70 -29.41 30.97
N ILE A 38 -18.13 -28.29 31.55
CA ILE A 38 -19.37 -28.22 32.35
C ILE A 38 -20.67 -28.28 31.51
N GLY A 39 -20.56 -28.33 30.18
CA GLY A 39 -21.71 -28.49 29.28
C GLY A 39 -22.28 -27.20 28.70
N LYS A 40 -21.55 -26.07 28.73
CA LYS A 40 -22.02 -24.79 28.16
C LYS A 40 -22.49 -24.91 26.70
N SER A 41 -21.71 -25.58 25.85
CA SER A 41 -22.10 -25.81 24.44
C SER A 41 -23.36 -26.68 24.32
N MET A 42 -23.54 -27.64 25.22
CA MET A 42 -24.76 -28.46 25.29
C MET A 42 -25.96 -27.66 25.80
N PHE A 43 -25.75 -26.69 26.68
CA PHE A 43 -26.79 -25.73 27.08
C PHE A 43 -27.21 -24.85 25.91
N TYR A 44 -26.28 -24.32 25.11
CA TYR A 44 -26.61 -23.60 23.88
C TYR A 44 -27.47 -24.45 22.94
N GLY A 45 -27.11 -25.71 22.71
CA GLY A 45 -27.92 -26.64 21.90
C GLY A 45 -29.30 -26.91 22.50
N TYR A 46 -29.40 -27.07 23.83
CA TYR A 46 -30.67 -27.21 24.53
C TYR A 46 -31.55 -25.96 24.40
N PHE A 47 -30.98 -24.78 24.63
CA PHE A 47 -31.67 -23.49 24.52
C PHE A 47 -32.24 -23.33 23.11
N PHE A 48 -31.40 -23.51 22.10
CA PHE A 48 -31.77 -23.41 20.70
C PHE A 48 -32.93 -24.36 20.34
N ASN A 49 -32.79 -25.65 20.67
CA ASN A 49 -33.79 -26.66 20.33
C ASN A 49 -35.13 -26.40 21.03
N ARG A 50 -35.11 -25.89 22.27
CA ARG A 50 -36.32 -25.54 23.01
C ARG A 50 -36.95 -24.25 22.48
N PHE A 51 -36.15 -23.21 22.26
CA PHE A 51 -36.60 -21.89 21.78
C PHE A 51 -37.29 -21.99 20.42
N GLN A 52 -36.74 -22.78 19.49
CA GLN A 52 -37.35 -22.97 18.16
C GLN A 52 -38.70 -23.69 18.17
N ARG A 53 -38.97 -24.51 19.19
CA ARG A 53 -40.21 -25.28 19.29
C ARG A 53 -41.31 -24.50 20.00
N ASP A 54 -40.94 -23.45 20.72
CA ASP A 54 -41.89 -22.61 21.44
C ASP A 54 -42.64 -21.71 20.45
N LYS A 55 -43.97 -21.78 20.50
CA LYS A 55 -44.85 -21.05 19.57
C LYS A 55 -44.78 -19.55 19.79
N ASN A 56 -44.43 -19.10 20.99
CA ASN A 56 -44.36 -17.68 21.35
C ASN A 56 -43.21 -16.96 20.66
N TYR A 57 -42.21 -17.69 20.16
CA TYR A 57 -41.03 -17.14 19.50
C TYR A 57 -40.93 -17.53 18.02
N ARG A 58 -42.05 -17.89 17.39
CA ARG A 58 -42.12 -18.08 15.94
C ARG A 58 -41.79 -16.77 15.20
N GLY A 59 -41.17 -16.90 14.03
CA GLY A 59 -40.73 -15.78 13.21
C GLY A 59 -39.31 -15.27 13.53
N PHE A 60 -38.74 -15.63 14.69
CA PHE A 60 -37.35 -15.30 15.00
C PHE A 60 -36.37 -16.08 14.11
N ALA A 61 -35.41 -15.34 13.53
CA ALA A 61 -34.23 -15.93 12.92
C ALA A 61 -33.17 -16.16 14.00
N ILE A 62 -32.59 -17.35 14.04
CA ILE A 62 -31.52 -17.70 14.97
C ILE A 62 -30.25 -17.98 14.17
N ILE A 63 -29.17 -17.30 14.54
CA ILE A 63 -27.85 -17.46 13.92
C ILE A 63 -26.93 -18.07 14.96
N THR A 64 -26.27 -19.17 14.60
CA THR A 64 -25.29 -19.84 15.45
C THR A 64 -23.93 -19.81 14.78
N ALA A 65 -22.91 -19.37 15.49
CA ALA A 65 -21.53 -19.37 15.04
C ALA A 65 -20.68 -20.27 15.95
N SER A 66 -19.76 -21.03 15.34
CA SER A 66 -18.78 -21.84 16.08
C SER A 66 -17.37 -21.34 15.80
N PHE A 67 -16.54 -21.32 16.84
CA PHE A 67 -15.16 -20.84 16.78
C PHE A 67 -14.18 -21.94 17.20
N SER A 68 -12.94 -21.88 16.72
CA SER A 68 -11.85 -22.69 17.24
C SER A 68 -11.42 -22.24 18.63
N ASN A 69 -10.52 -23.00 19.24
CA ASN A 69 -9.86 -22.62 20.49
C ASN A 69 -9.02 -21.32 20.34
N ASP A 70 -8.66 -20.96 19.11
CA ASP A 70 -7.95 -19.72 18.79
C ASP A 70 -8.89 -18.55 18.47
N SER A 71 -10.20 -18.71 18.71
CA SER A 71 -11.24 -17.73 18.38
C SER A 71 -11.44 -17.48 16.88
N GLU A 72 -10.97 -18.38 16.02
CA GLU A 72 -11.24 -18.29 14.58
C GLU A 72 -12.64 -18.81 14.27
N LEU A 73 -13.40 -18.07 13.48
CA LEU A 73 -14.72 -18.50 13.01
C LEU A 73 -14.59 -19.75 12.11
N LYS A 74 -15.27 -20.84 12.47
CA LYS A 74 -15.24 -22.11 11.73
C LYS A 74 -16.49 -22.39 10.91
N ASN A 75 -17.67 -22.02 11.42
CA ASN A 75 -18.94 -22.29 10.74
C ASN A 75 -20.03 -21.34 11.24
N VAL A 76 -20.93 -20.96 10.33
CA VAL A 76 -22.17 -20.23 10.66
C VAL A 76 -23.38 -20.92 10.06
N VAL A 77 -24.42 -21.09 10.87
CA VAL A 77 -25.69 -21.69 10.48
C VAL A 77 -26.84 -20.79 10.90
N ALA A 78 -27.78 -20.56 9.99
CA ALA A 78 -28.97 -19.77 10.25
C ALA A 78 -30.24 -20.64 10.17
N PHE A 79 -31.18 -20.38 11.07
CA PHE A 79 -32.44 -21.10 11.17
C PHE A 79 -33.62 -20.15 11.35
N LYS A 80 -34.77 -20.50 10.78
CA LYS A 80 -36.04 -19.80 10.97
C LYS A 80 -37.18 -20.81 11.01
N ASP A 81 -38.07 -20.65 11.99
CA ASP A 81 -39.24 -21.53 12.20
C ASP A 81 -38.88 -23.04 12.22
N GLY A 82 -37.77 -23.37 12.87
CA GLY A 82 -37.26 -24.75 12.99
C GLY A 82 -36.63 -25.32 11.72
N LYS A 83 -36.54 -24.55 10.63
CA LYS A 83 -35.88 -24.94 9.39
C LYS A 83 -34.51 -24.27 9.27
N LYS A 84 -33.51 -25.03 8.85
CA LYS A 84 -32.21 -24.49 8.46
C LYS A 84 -32.37 -23.73 7.14
N ILE A 85 -31.99 -22.47 7.13
CA ILE A 85 -32.12 -21.58 5.96
C ILE A 85 -30.77 -21.26 5.31
N ALA A 86 -29.65 -21.47 6.02
CA ALA A 86 -28.31 -21.42 5.41
C ALA A 86 -27.25 -22.20 6.19
N ASN A 87 -26.16 -22.54 5.50
CA ASN A 87 -24.96 -23.18 6.03
C ASN A 87 -23.72 -22.59 5.37
N PHE A 88 -22.76 -22.19 6.18
CA PHE A 88 -21.57 -21.53 5.69
C PHE A 88 -20.33 -22.17 6.32
N SER A 89 -19.88 -23.27 5.71
CA SER A 89 -18.63 -23.95 6.05
C SER A 89 -17.51 -23.43 5.15
N GLU A 90 -16.40 -22.97 5.75
CA GLU A 90 -15.18 -22.51 5.06
C GLU A 90 -15.37 -21.38 4.04
N LEU A 91 -15.94 -20.24 4.46
CA LEU A 91 -16.19 -19.13 3.53
C LEU A 91 -15.23 -17.96 3.61
N ILE A 92 -14.86 -17.52 2.40
CA ILE A 92 -14.43 -16.18 2.03
C ILE A 92 -15.34 -15.16 2.76
N PRO A 93 -14.81 -14.28 3.61
CA PRO A 93 -15.58 -13.52 4.61
C PRO A 93 -16.79 -12.71 4.08
N TYR A 94 -16.82 -12.37 2.79
CA TYR A 94 -17.75 -11.40 2.23
C TYR A 94 -19.08 -11.99 1.73
N ALA A 95 -19.10 -13.20 1.16
CA ALA A 95 -20.30 -13.78 0.56
C ALA A 95 -21.40 -14.12 1.59
N PHE A 96 -20.98 -14.52 2.80
CA PHE A 96 -21.88 -14.73 3.93
C PHE A 96 -22.53 -13.43 4.42
N LEU A 97 -21.76 -12.35 4.49
CA LEU A 97 -22.22 -11.05 5.00
C LEU A 97 -23.28 -10.42 4.09
N GLU A 98 -23.12 -10.54 2.79
CA GLU A 98 -24.09 -10.08 1.80
C GLU A 98 -25.41 -10.86 1.90
N TRP A 99 -25.34 -12.21 1.96
CA TRP A 99 -26.54 -13.04 2.12
C TRP A 99 -27.28 -12.73 3.42
N LEU A 100 -26.54 -12.53 4.51
CA LEU A 100 -27.15 -12.36 5.82
C LEU A 100 -27.73 -10.96 6.02
N SER A 101 -27.12 -9.93 5.42
CA SER A 101 -27.70 -8.59 5.30
C SER A 101 -29.03 -8.62 4.52
N ALA A 102 -29.07 -9.35 3.40
CA ALA A 102 -30.27 -9.48 2.58
C ALA A 102 -31.40 -10.28 3.26
N THR A 103 -31.05 -11.25 4.11
CA THR A 103 -32.03 -12.22 4.67
C THR A 103 -32.48 -11.87 6.09
N VAL A 104 -31.60 -11.32 6.92
CA VAL A 104 -31.86 -11.04 8.34
C VAL A 104 -31.88 -9.54 8.64
N GLY A 105 -31.34 -8.72 7.72
CA GLY A 105 -31.30 -7.27 7.83
C GLY A 105 -29.88 -6.73 8.08
N PRO A 106 -29.67 -5.41 7.89
CA PRO A 106 -28.35 -4.79 7.89
C PRO A 106 -27.65 -4.78 9.27
N GLU A 107 -28.38 -5.08 10.36
CA GLU A 107 -27.85 -5.09 11.72
C GLU A 107 -26.72 -6.11 11.93
N VAL A 108 -26.69 -7.19 11.14
CA VAL A 108 -25.64 -8.22 11.25
C VAL A 108 -24.32 -7.74 10.62
N PHE A 109 -24.37 -6.93 9.56
CA PHE A 109 -23.18 -6.31 9.00
C PHE A 109 -22.52 -5.38 10.02
N ILE A 110 -23.33 -4.64 10.79
CA ILE A 110 -22.85 -3.75 11.86
C ILE A 110 -22.09 -4.56 12.93
N TYR A 111 -22.63 -5.70 13.36
CA TYR A 111 -21.98 -6.54 14.38
C TYR A 111 -20.66 -7.16 13.89
N MET A 112 -20.63 -7.71 12.68
CA MET A 112 -19.43 -8.34 12.13
C MET A 112 -18.33 -7.31 11.79
N ASN A 113 -18.71 -6.14 11.29
CA ASN A 113 -17.76 -5.02 11.10
C ASN A 113 -17.14 -4.59 12.43
N ARG A 114 -17.91 -4.61 13.52
CA ARG A 114 -17.37 -4.30 14.85
C ARG A 114 -16.43 -5.39 15.36
N ILE A 115 -16.70 -6.67 15.09
CA ILE A 115 -15.74 -7.74 15.41
C ILE A 115 -14.44 -7.54 14.63
N TYR A 116 -14.52 -7.15 13.37
CA TYR A 116 -13.32 -6.83 12.58
C TYR A 116 -12.53 -5.65 13.17
N ASN A 117 -13.22 -4.58 13.59
CA ASN A 117 -12.56 -3.38 14.12
C ASN A 117 -12.04 -3.53 15.55
N PHE A 118 -12.84 -4.10 16.44
CA PHE A 118 -12.61 -4.14 17.89
C PHE A 118 -12.34 -5.54 18.43
N GLY A 119 -12.34 -6.57 17.58
CA GLY A 119 -12.23 -7.97 18.02
C GLY A 119 -13.49 -8.44 18.72
N HIS A 120 -13.39 -9.50 19.51
CA HIS A 120 -14.51 -10.01 20.31
C HIS A 120 -14.74 -9.19 21.60
N VAL A 121 -14.46 -7.89 21.60
CA VAL A 121 -14.69 -7.03 22.76
C VAL A 121 -16.16 -6.65 22.83
N ASP A 122 -16.86 -7.25 23.80
CA ASP A 122 -18.32 -7.12 23.97
C ASP A 122 -18.78 -5.67 24.07
N ARG A 123 -18.01 -4.81 24.77
CA ARG A 123 -18.38 -3.42 25.01
C ARG A 123 -18.59 -2.66 23.70
N GLU A 124 -17.65 -2.73 22.76
CA GLU A 124 -17.72 -2.03 21.48
C GLU A 124 -18.57 -2.79 20.45
N CYS A 125 -18.54 -4.13 20.47
CA CYS A 125 -19.28 -4.94 19.49
C CYS A 125 -20.80 -4.90 19.67
N LEU A 126 -21.26 -4.83 20.92
CA LEU A 126 -22.68 -4.90 21.26
C LEU A 126 -23.29 -3.51 21.56
N GLU A 127 -22.50 -2.44 21.48
CA GLU A 127 -22.98 -1.08 21.79
C GLU A 127 -24.00 -0.56 20.76
N LEU A 128 -24.98 0.18 21.22
CA LEU A 128 -26.11 0.63 20.42
C LEU A 128 -25.95 2.07 19.98
N ASP A 129 -25.26 2.86 20.79
CA ASP A 129 -24.89 4.21 20.45
C ASP A 129 -23.84 4.20 19.32
N ARG A 130 -24.28 4.56 18.11
CA ARG A 130 -23.39 4.67 16.94
C ARG A 130 -22.30 5.69 17.16
N TYR A 131 -22.60 6.80 17.83
CA TYR A 131 -21.64 7.85 18.11
C TYR A 131 -20.55 7.33 19.05
N PHE A 132 -20.91 6.54 20.07
CA PHE A 132 -19.92 5.89 20.92
C PHE A 132 -18.98 4.98 20.11
N VAL A 133 -19.54 4.12 19.26
CA VAL A 133 -18.75 3.17 18.47
C VAL A 133 -17.81 3.87 17.50
N GLU A 134 -18.30 4.90 16.80
CA GLU A 134 -17.49 5.72 15.90
C GLU A 134 -16.35 6.42 16.66
N LYS A 135 -16.66 7.02 17.82
CA LYS A 135 -15.67 7.67 18.68
C LYS A 135 -14.62 6.69 19.21
N GLN A 136 -14.99 5.45 19.51
CA GLN A 136 -14.04 4.41 19.92
C GLN A 136 -13.15 3.97 18.76
N LEU A 137 -13.68 3.84 17.55
CA LEU A 137 -12.89 3.56 16.36
C LEU A 137 -11.89 4.68 16.08
N GLU A 138 -12.35 5.93 16.14
CA GLU A 138 -11.49 7.11 16.00
C GLU A 138 -10.39 7.12 17.06
N THR A 139 -10.74 6.88 18.33
CA THR A 139 -9.77 6.83 19.43
C THR A 139 -8.72 5.74 19.19
N LEU A 140 -9.13 4.58 18.68
CA LEU A 140 -8.24 3.47 18.37
C LEU A 140 -7.30 3.82 17.20
N VAL A 141 -7.82 4.42 16.13
CA VAL A 141 -7.01 4.93 15.01
C VAL A 141 -6.03 6.02 15.47
N GLN A 142 -6.48 6.97 16.28
CA GLN A 142 -5.64 8.05 16.80
C GLN A 142 -4.54 7.53 17.73
N THR A 143 -4.87 6.53 18.54
CA THR A 143 -3.88 5.87 19.41
C THR A 143 -2.75 5.29 18.55
N ILE A 144 -3.05 4.53 17.49
CA ILE A 144 -2.04 3.98 16.57
C ILE A 144 -1.26 5.10 15.86
N LYS A 145 -1.95 6.15 15.39
CA LYS A 145 -1.30 7.29 14.71
C LYS A 145 -0.30 8.01 15.59
N SER A 146 -0.59 8.14 16.89
CA SER A 146 0.26 8.81 17.88
C SER A 146 1.48 8.00 18.34
N MET A 147 1.56 6.72 17.96
CA MET A 147 2.70 5.87 18.30
C MET A 147 3.85 6.10 17.33
N ASP A 148 4.96 6.68 17.83
CA ASP A 148 6.14 6.98 17.01
C ASP A 148 7.35 6.09 17.34
N SER A 149 7.17 5.12 18.24
CA SER A 149 8.20 4.16 18.66
C SER A 149 8.11 2.87 17.86
N LEU A 150 9.05 2.69 16.93
CA LEU A 150 9.18 1.49 16.11
C LEU A 150 9.40 0.20 16.94
N PRO A 151 10.21 0.21 18.03
CA PRO A 151 10.32 -0.92 18.94
C PRO A 151 8.99 -1.27 19.65
N GLU A 152 8.22 -0.26 20.06
CA GLU A 152 6.94 -0.46 20.73
C GLU A 152 5.90 -1.09 19.79
N LEU A 153 5.78 -0.57 18.56
CA LEU A 153 4.89 -1.13 17.55
C LEU A 153 5.27 -2.57 17.16
N ARG A 154 6.57 -2.89 17.05
CA ARG A 154 7.04 -4.26 16.78
C ARG A 154 6.68 -5.23 17.90
N ARG A 155 6.72 -4.79 19.17
CA ARG A 155 6.29 -5.60 20.32
C ARG A 155 4.80 -5.91 20.28
N LEU A 156 3.96 -4.99 19.79
CA LEU A 156 2.52 -5.27 19.63
C LEU A 156 2.23 -6.39 18.63
N VAL A 157 3.04 -6.49 17.57
CA VAL A 157 2.88 -7.54 16.54
C VAL A 157 3.51 -8.87 16.97
N LYS A 158 4.61 -8.83 17.74
CA LYS A 158 5.22 -10.02 18.35
C LYS A 158 4.45 -10.43 19.60
N GLU A 159 3.34 -11.12 19.41
CA GLU A 159 2.49 -11.64 20.48
C GLU A 159 3.31 -12.42 21.55
N GLY A 160 3.16 -12.07 22.84
CA GLY A 160 3.67 -12.87 23.97
C GLY A 160 4.75 -12.27 24.88
N GLU A 161 5.13 -10.99 24.77
CA GLU A 161 6.06 -10.33 25.73
C GLU A 161 5.31 -9.45 26.76
N GLU A 162 5.50 -9.71 28.06
CA GLU A 162 4.70 -9.16 29.17
C GLU A 162 4.94 -7.68 29.55
N SER A 163 5.86 -6.95 28.90
CA SER A 163 6.21 -5.60 29.37
C SER A 163 5.37 -4.50 28.71
N SER A 164 4.48 -3.89 29.51
CA SER A 164 3.68 -2.68 29.27
C SER A 164 2.96 -2.59 27.91
N MET A 165 1.88 -3.38 27.74
CA MET A 165 1.05 -3.29 26.54
C MET A 165 -0.10 -2.29 26.69
N ASN A 166 -0.38 -1.55 25.62
CA ASN A 166 -1.52 -0.65 25.53
C ASN A 166 -2.83 -1.48 25.51
N LEU A 167 -3.57 -1.46 26.61
CA LEU A 167 -4.82 -2.22 26.81
C LEU A 167 -5.94 -1.87 25.81
N ARG A 168 -5.78 -0.81 25.01
CA ARG A 168 -6.72 -0.48 23.92
C ARG A 168 -6.43 -1.24 22.63
N LEU A 169 -5.19 -1.71 22.44
CA LEU A 169 -4.74 -2.38 21.23
C LEU A 169 -4.56 -3.88 21.43
N CYS A 170 -4.56 -4.36 22.67
CA CYS A 170 -4.39 -5.76 23.03
C CYS A 170 -5.42 -6.22 24.06
N HIS A 171 -5.79 -7.51 24.02
CA HIS A 171 -6.54 -8.19 25.07
C HIS A 171 -5.76 -9.40 25.59
N TYR A 172 -6.12 -9.90 26.77
CA TYR A 172 -5.52 -11.11 27.33
C TYR A 172 -6.29 -12.36 26.86
N GLY A 173 -5.61 -13.24 26.14
CA GLY A 173 -6.11 -14.56 25.73
C GLY A 173 -5.51 -15.69 26.57
N PRO A 174 -6.25 -16.79 26.79
CA PRO A 174 -5.75 -17.95 27.53
C PRO A 174 -4.63 -18.66 26.76
N VAL A 175 -3.62 -19.18 27.48
CA VAL A 175 -2.56 -20.02 26.90
C VAL A 175 -3.01 -21.47 26.87
N GLN A 176 -2.83 -22.11 25.70
CA GLN A 176 -3.12 -23.53 25.52
C GLN A 176 -2.39 -24.36 26.58
N ASP A 177 -3.14 -25.26 27.24
CA ASP A 177 -2.68 -26.16 28.30
C ASP A 177 -2.22 -25.52 29.63
N LYS A 178 -2.34 -24.19 29.78
CA LYS A 178 -2.03 -23.49 31.04
C LYS A 178 -3.04 -22.39 31.34
N ALA A 179 -4.18 -22.76 31.93
CA ALA A 179 -5.31 -21.86 32.19
C ALA A 179 -5.00 -20.67 33.14
N TRP A 180 -3.90 -20.74 33.90
CA TRP A 180 -3.44 -19.65 34.78
C TRP A 180 -2.49 -18.65 34.08
N LEU A 181 -2.14 -18.89 32.81
CA LEU A 181 -1.30 -18.00 32.02
C LEU A 181 -2.15 -17.31 30.96
N SER A 182 -2.05 -15.98 30.92
CA SER A 182 -2.67 -15.14 29.90
C SER A 182 -1.61 -14.50 29.03
N LYS A 183 -1.75 -14.60 27.70
CA LYS A 183 -0.90 -13.86 26.75
C LYS A 183 -1.67 -12.67 26.20
N ALA A 184 -1.00 -11.53 26.13
CA ALA A 184 -1.54 -10.39 25.39
C ALA A 184 -1.53 -10.71 23.88
N LYS A 185 -2.69 -10.57 23.26
CA LYS A 185 -2.91 -10.69 21.82
C LYS A 185 -3.45 -9.37 21.29
N ILE A 186 -3.08 -9.03 20.06
CA ILE A 186 -3.63 -7.86 19.38
C ILE A 186 -5.15 -7.98 19.29
N VAL A 187 -5.84 -6.87 19.50
CA VAL A 187 -7.28 -6.91 19.77
C VAL A 187 -8.10 -7.36 18.57
N SER A 188 -7.67 -7.03 17.36
CA SER A 188 -8.37 -7.33 16.12
C SER A 188 -7.44 -7.35 14.91
N ASP A 189 -7.91 -7.94 13.80
CA ASP A 189 -7.19 -7.91 12.52
C ASP A 189 -7.07 -6.50 11.95
N PHE A 190 -8.08 -5.65 12.15
CA PHE A 190 -7.98 -4.23 11.81
C PHE A 190 -6.79 -3.56 12.51
N VAL A 191 -6.66 -3.75 13.82
CA VAL A 191 -5.53 -3.17 14.59
C VAL A 191 -4.20 -3.74 14.11
N ARG A 192 -4.14 -5.05 13.83
CA ARG A 192 -2.93 -5.70 13.29
C ARG A 192 -2.47 -5.04 11.99
N LEU A 193 -3.38 -4.88 11.03
CA LEU A 193 -3.09 -4.24 9.75
C LEU A 193 -2.63 -2.78 9.92
N ARG A 194 -3.34 -1.99 10.73
CA ARG A 194 -2.98 -0.58 10.96
C ARG A 194 -1.65 -0.38 11.67
N VAL A 195 -1.32 -1.26 12.61
CA VAL A 195 -0.01 -1.26 13.28
C VAL A 195 1.10 -1.63 12.28
N GLN A 196 0.88 -2.62 11.41
CA GLN A 196 1.81 -2.96 10.34
C GLN A 196 2.03 -1.81 9.36
N GLU A 197 0.96 -1.15 8.90
CA GLU A 197 1.04 0.04 8.05
C GLU A 197 1.89 1.15 8.70
N LYS A 198 1.64 1.45 9.99
CA LYS A 198 2.41 2.47 10.73
C LYS A 198 3.87 2.07 10.92
N ILE A 199 4.18 0.79 11.11
CA ILE A 199 5.58 0.31 11.15
C ILE A 199 6.28 0.60 9.83
N GLU A 200 5.65 0.30 8.69
CA GLU A 200 6.26 0.55 7.37
C GLU A 200 6.43 2.06 7.11
N ILE A 201 5.45 2.88 7.49
CA ILE A 201 5.56 4.35 7.41
C ILE A 201 6.73 4.85 8.26
N LEU A 202 6.85 4.44 9.52
CA LEU A 202 7.94 4.89 10.39
C LEU A 202 9.31 4.37 9.92
N ARG A 203 9.40 3.16 9.37
CA ARG A 203 10.64 2.66 8.75
C ARG A 203 11.04 3.55 7.59
N PHE A 204 10.09 3.86 6.72
CA PHE A 204 10.31 4.75 5.58
C PHE A 204 10.69 6.17 6.04
N GLU A 205 10.07 6.71 7.07
CA GLU A 205 10.40 8.02 7.63
C GLU A 205 11.76 8.06 8.33
N GLU A 206 12.11 7.02 9.10
CA GLU A 206 13.42 6.88 9.75
C GLU A 206 14.53 6.73 8.71
N HIS A 207 14.29 5.91 7.70
CA HIS A 207 15.15 5.80 6.52
C HIS A 207 15.28 7.17 5.87
N ASN A 208 14.20 7.80 5.40
CA ASN A 208 14.26 9.14 4.80
C ASN A 208 14.90 10.21 5.69
N ARG A 209 14.77 10.14 7.01
CA ARG A 209 15.44 11.07 7.94
C ARG A 209 16.94 10.84 7.96
N GLN A 210 17.40 9.59 8.07
CA GLN A 210 18.82 9.24 7.96
C GLN A 210 19.39 9.66 6.60
N TYR A 211 18.61 9.53 5.54
CA TYR A 211 19.01 9.91 4.18
C TYR A 211 19.01 11.42 3.94
N ARG A 212 18.04 12.16 4.49
CA ARG A 212 18.06 13.65 4.50
C ARG A 212 19.19 14.18 5.37
N GLN A 213 19.55 13.48 6.45
CA GLN A 213 20.74 13.76 7.26
C GLN A 213 22.00 13.53 6.42
N LEU A 214 22.08 12.44 5.65
CA LEU A 214 23.14 12.15 4.68
C LEU A 214 23.26 13.26 3.60
N ILE A 215 22.12 13.76 3.09
CA ILE A 215 22.07 14.90 2.15
C ILE A 215 22.58 16.18 2.81
N ARG A 216 22.28 16.42 4.09
CA ARG A 216 22.87 17.53 4.86
C ARG A 216 24.37 17.33 5.12
N ASP A 217 24.82 16.09 5.30
CA ASP A 217 26.22 15.72 5.46
C ASP A 217 26.99 15.66 4.13
N GLN A 218 26.35 15.98 2.98
CA GLN A 218 26.99 16.21 1.66
C GLN A 218 27.97 17.40 1.61
N SER A 219 28.41 17.90 2.76
CA SER A 219 29.69 18.62 2.89
C SER A 219 30.83 17.93 2.12
N GLN A 220 30.80 16.60 1.92
CA GLN A 220 31.77 15.86 1.09
C GLN A 220 31.61 16.01 -0.43
N ILE A 221 30.43 16.36 -0.96
CA ILE A 221 30.26 16.65 -2.40
C ILE A 221 30.80 18.05 -2.73
N ARG A 222 30.86 18.92 -1.72
CA ARG A 222 31.40 20.28 -1.79
C ARG A 222 32.93 20.24 -1.85
N GLY A 223 33.48 19.97 -3.04
CA GLY A 223 34.93 20.04 -3.28
C GLY A 223 35.70 18.76 -2.94
N GLY A 224 35.01 17.63 -2.80
CA GLY A 224 35.61 16.36 -2.37
C GLY A 224 35.74 15.27 -3.45
N LYS A 225 36.12 14.08 -2.97
CA LYS A 225 36.19 12.84 -3.75
C LYS A 225 35.04 11.92 -3.33
N ILE A 226 34.20 11.55 -4.28
CA ILE A 226 33.14 10.56 -4.08
C ILE A 226 33.70 9.18 -4.44
N HIS A 227 33.83 8.30 -3.44
CA HIS A 227 34.28 6.93 -3.63
C HIS A 227 33.09 6.01 -3.86
N THR A 228 33.05 5.37 -5.03
CA THR A 228 31.92 4.55 -5.46
C THR A 228 32.38 3.17 -5.89
N ILE A 229 31.44 2.23 -5.93
CA ILE A 229 31.62 0.89 -6.48
C ILE A 229 30.72 0.77 -7.70
N SER A 230 31.28 0.35 -8.83
CA SER A 230 30.54 0.08 -10.07
C SER A 230 29.66 -1.15 -9.92
N LEU A 231 28.38 -1.04 -10.25
CA LEU A 231 27.43 -2.16 -10.22
C LEU A 231 27.55 -3.11 -11.43
N ALA A 232 28.42 -2.80 -12.39
CA ALA A 232 28.65 -3.65 -13.56
C ALA A 232 29.77 -4.67 -13.35
N ASP A 233 30.82 -4.29 -12.63
CA ASP A 233 32.07 -5.04 -12.50
C ASP A 233 32.66 -5.02 -11.08
N GLY A 234 31.98 -4.39 -10.11
CA GLY A 234 32.45 -4.28 -8.73
C GLY A 234 33.68 -3.39 -8.54
N GLN A 235 34.16 -2.71 -9.58
CA GLN A 235 35.38 -1.91 -9.49
C GLN A 235 35.14 -0.59 -8.75
N SER A 236 36.11 -0.24 -7.90
CA SER A 236 36.11 1.05 -7.23
C SER A 236 36.37 2.18 -8.23
N LYS A 237 35.57 3.24 -8.13
CA LYS A 237 35.66 4.43 -8.97
C LYS A 237 35.50 5.68 -8.14
N THR A 238 36.40 6.64 -8.37
CA THR A 238 36.39 7.91 -7.65
C THR A 238 35.98 9.06 -8.58
N PHE A 239 34.97 9.83 -8.18
CA PHE A 239 34.57 11.06 -8.86
C PHE A 239 35.08 12.27 -8.09
N ARG A 240 35.67 13.25 -8.78
CA ARG A 240 36.11 14.51 -8.19
C ARG A 240 35.05 15.58 -8.44
N CYS A 241 34.56 16.19 -7.38
CA CYS A 241 33.55 17.23 -7.43
C CYS A 241 34.18 18.60 -7.18
N GLN A 242 33.77 19.61 -7.94
CA GLN A 242 34.16 21.00 -7.70
C GLN A 242 33.50 21.49 -6.42
N GLU A 243 34.20 22.38 -5.72
CA GLU A 243 33.64 23.04 -4.54
C GLU A 243 32.47 23.93 -4.97
N SER A 244 31.36 23.84 -4.23
CA SER A 244 30.24 24.75 -4.37
C SER A 244 30.27 25.74 -3.21
N GLN A 245 30.14 27.04 -3.48
CA GLN A 245 30.12 28.05 -2.41
C GLN A 245 28.76 28.20 -1.73
N GLU A 246 27.69 27.75 -2.40
CA GLU A 246 26.30 27.76 -1.91
C GLU A 246 25.58 26.45 -2.28
N PHE A 247 24.37 26.24 -1.77
CA PHE A 247 23.51 25.14 -2.20
C PHE A 247 22.58 25.67 -3.30
N ASP A 248 22.64 25.05 -4.47
CA ASP A 248 21.68 25.33 -5.52
C ASP A 248 20.52 24.35 -5.40
N PHE A 249 19.31 24.88 -5.38
CA PHE A 249 18.08 24.09 -5.35
C PHE A 249 17.36 24.18 -6.69
N PHE A 250 16.65 23.13 -7.06
CA PHE A 250 15.81 23.15 -8.26
C PHE A 250 14.45 22.50 -8.03
N ASP A 251 13.44 23.05 -8.71
CA ASP A 251 12.17 22.37 -8.93
C ASP A 251 12.18 21.76 -10.35
N PRO A 252 11.82 20.47 -10.54
CA PRO A 252 11.81 19.85 -11.87
C PRO A 252 10.91 20.57 -12.90
N GLY A 253 9.83 21.21 -12.44
CA GLY A 253 8.90 21.94 -13.30
C GLY A 253 9.53 23.21 -13.88
N SER A 254 10.33 23.93 -13.08
CA SER A 254 11.00 25.17 -13.47
C SER A 254 12.47 25.01 -13.88
N LEU A 255 13.01 23.79 -13.89
CA LEU A 255 14.41 23.53 -14.26
C LEU A 255 14.69 23.98 -15.71
N SER A 256 15.85 24.57 -15.94
CA SER A 256 16.31 25.00 -17.27
C SER A 256 17.84 25.01 -17.35
N THR A 257 18.38 25.24 -18.55
CA THR A 257 19.83 25.40 -18.78
C THR A 257 20.50 26.49 -17.93
N ALA A 258 19.73 27.47 -17.42
CA ALA A 258 20.21 28.49 -16.50
C ALA A 258 20.78 27.89 -15.20
N ALA A 259 20.25 26.74 -14.75
CA ALA A 259 20.76 26.04 -13.57
C ALA A 259 22.24 25.67 -13.71
N LEU A 260 22.71 25.36 -14.92
CA LEU A 260 24.11 25.01 -15.18
C LEU A 260 25.09 26.17 -14.90
N GLN A 261 24.60 27.40 -14.73
CA GLN A 261 25.40 28.58 -14.43
C GLN A 261 25.52 28.86 -12.93
N THR A 262 24.57 28.41 -12.11
CA THR A 262 24.46 28.80 -10.70
C THR A 262 25.50 28.10 -9.83
N GLY A 263 25.66 26.79 -10.01
CA GLY A 263 26.64 25.97 -9.29
C GLY A 263 26.82 24.60 -9.90
N PRO A 264 27.74 23.78 -9.34
CA PRO A 264 27.98 22.44 -9.84
C PRO A 264 27.11 21.36 -9.21
N LEU A 265 26.44 21.62 -8.09
CA LEU A 265 25.60 20.65 -7.37
C LEU A 265 24.22 21.24 -7.14
N HIS A 266 23.18 20.54 -7.58
CA HIS A 266 21.79 20.96 -7.52
C HIS A 266 20.95 19.94 -6.77
N ILE A 267 20.20 20.39 -5.77
CA ILE A 267 19.35 19.55 -4.91
C ILE A 267 17.89 19.79 -5.28
N SER A 268 17.14 18.70 -5.47
CA SER A 268 15.73 18.76 -5.78
C SER A 268 14.93 19.28 -4.58
N LEU A 269 13.97 20.17 -4.84
CA LEU A 269 12.93 20.55 -3.88
C LEU A 269 11.78 19.54 -3.87
N ASP A 270 11.69 18.69 -4.90
CA ASP A 270 10.72 17.62 -5.00
C ASP A 270 11.11 16.46 -4.07
N SER A 271 10.14 15.98 -3.30
CA SER A 271 10.32 14.87 -2.36
C SER A 271 9.54 13.62 -2.74
N ARG A 272 8.94 13.57 -3.95
CA ARG A 272 8.25 12.39 -4.47
C ARG A 272 9.19 11.22 -4.70
N ASP A 273 8.68 10.00 -4.52
CA ASP A 273 9.47 8.77 -4.47
C ASP A 273 10.14 8.35 -5.77
N ASP A 274 9.59 8.78 -6.88
CA ASP A 274 10.09 8.56 -8.23
C ASP A 274 11.04 9.66 -8.71
N SER A 275 11.27 10.71 -7.91
CA SER A 275 12.11 11.86 -8.29
C SER A 275 13.61 11.60 -8.06
N ILE A 276 14.43 12.31 -8.82
CA ILE A 276 15.88 12.39 -8.59
C ILE A 276 16.13 13.38 -7.46
N ASP A 277 16.90 12.98 -6.45
CA ASP A 277 17.16 13.80 -5.28
C ASP A 277 18.16 14.94 -5.55
N SER A 278 19.19 14.69 -6.36
CA SER A 278 20.15 15.72 -6.75
C SER A 278 20.92 15.37 -8.02
N PHE A 279 21.52 16.37 -8.65
CA PHE A 279 22.47 16.16 -9.73
C PHE A 279 23.71 17.04 -9.58
N TYR A 280 24.83 16.56 -10.11
CA TYR A 280 26.08 17.31 -10.20
C TYR A 280 26.50 17.48 -11.66
N TYR A 281 26.83 18.71 -12.02
CA TYR A 281 27.35 19.10 -13.33
C TYR A 281 28.43 20.20 -13.21
N PRO A 282 29.70 19.93 -13.56
CA PRO A 282 30.77 20.91 -13.33
C PRO A 282 30.69 22.14 -14.25
N LYS A 283 31.21 23.29 -13.80
CA LYS A 283 31.31 24.51 -14.62
C LYS A 283 32.46 24.40 -15.65
N GLY A 284 32.25 24.83 -16.90
CA GLY A 284 33.30 24.99 -17.92
C GLY A 284 32.91 24.74 -19.40
N LYS A 285 33.78 25.14 -20.36
CA LYS A 285 33.53 25.10 -21.83
C LYS A 285 33.61 23.70 -22.50
N LEU A 286 34.02 22.65 -21.78
CA LEU A 286 34.33 21.30 -22.34
C LEU A 286 33.73 20.14 -21.52
N VAL A 287 32.58 20.37 -20.90
CA VAL A 287 32.09 19.55 -19.77
C VAL A 287 31.46 18.22 -20.15
N TRP A 288 30.89 18.09 -21.36
CA TRP A 288 30.02 16.95 -21.69
C TRP A 288 30.71 15.58 -21.68
N LYS A 289 32.01 15.48 -22.00
CA LYS A 289 32.65 14.18 -22.26
C LYS A 289 32.62 13.18 -21.08
N LYS A 290 32.31 13.58 -19.83
CA LYS A 290 32.39 12.65 -18.68
C LYS A 290 31.53 12.92 -17.42
N ARG A 291 30.51 13.81 -17.32
CA ARG A 291 30.28 14.41 -15.96
C ARG A 291 28.88 14.75 -15.43
N LEU A 292 27.76 14.35 -16.04
CA LEU A 292 26.48 14.43 -15.31
C LEU A 292 26.41 13.28 -14.30
N LEU A 293 26.40 13.60 -13.01
CA LEU A 293 26.12 12.63 -11.96
C LEU A 293 24.70 12.89 -11.47
N VAL A 294 23.90 11.85 -11.44
CA VAL A 294 22.52 11.88 -10.94
C VAL A 294 22.51 11.04 -9.68
N PHE A 295 22.04 11.60 -8.58
CA PHE A 295 22.03 10.93 -7.29
C PHE A 295 20.61 10.50 -6.97
N HIS A 296 20.50 9.24 -6.56
CA HIS A 296 19.28 8.67 -6.02
C HIS A 296 19.60 8.16 -4.62
N THR A 297 18.88 8.67 -3.66
CA THR A 297 19.08 8.41 -2.23
C THR A 297 17.98 7.53 -1.68
N LYS A 298 16.83 7.38 -2.34
CA LYS A 298 15.73 6.56 -1.82
C LYS A 298 16.02 5.07 -1.93
N ASP A 299 15.35 4.28 -1.07
CA ASP A 299 15.41 2.83 -1.14
C ASP A 299 14.87 2.36 -2.49
N VAL A 300 15.74 1.78 -3.29
CA VAL A 300 15.45 1.34 -4.65
C VAL A 300 14.57 0.09 -4.69
N SER A 301 14.52 -0.68 -3.61
CA SER A 301 13.61 -1.83 -3.51
C SER A 301 12.15 -1.41 -3.43
N MET A 302 11.88 -0.27 -2.78
CA MET A 302 10.54 0.30 -2.61
C MET A 302 10.24 1.35 -3.68
N HIS A 303 11.27 2.09 -4.10
CA HIS A 303 11.17 3.25 -4.97
C HIS A 303 12.22 3.15 -6.08
N PRO A 304 11.95 2.35 -7.13
CA PRO A 304 12.85 2.21 -8.25
C PRO A 304 13.05 3.55 -8.96
N VAL A 305 14.25 3.78 -9.52
CA VAL A 305 14.52 5.01 -10.26
C VAL A 305 13.65 5.09 -11.50
N SER A 306 12.91 6.20 -11.60
CA SER A 306 12.09 6.51 -12.76
C SER A 306 12.96 6.96 -13.92
N GLY A 307 12.86 6.27 -15.06
CA GLY A 307 13.45 6.72 -16.31
C GLY A 307 12.92 8.09 -16.73
N GLN A 308 11.63 8.36 -16.46
CA GLN A 308 11.00 9.65 -16.74
C GLN A 308 11.67 10.80 -15.97
N ALA A 309 12.00 10.61 -14.69
CA ALA A 309 12.66 11.64 -13.90
C ALA A 309 14.06 11.99 -14.45
N ILE A 310 14.82 10.98 -14.90
CA ILE A 310 16.12 11.19 -15.55
C ILE A 310 15.95 11.95 -16.87
N VAL A 311 14.99 11.54 -17.70
CA VAL A 311 14.74 12.17 -19.01
C VAL A 311 14.29 13.63 -18.85
N ILE A 312 13.42 13.94 -17.87
CA ILE A 312 13.01 15.31 -17.56
C ILE A 312 14.23 16.18 -17.25
N ILE A 313 15.14 15.73 -16.38
CA ILE A 313 16.35 16.51 -16.05
C ILE A 313 17.23 16.70 -17.30
N LEU A 314 17.44 15.64 -18.07
CA LEU A 314 18.24 15.71 -19.30
C LEU A 314 17.64 16.66 -20.33
N ASP A 315 16.33 16.62 -20.52
CA ASP A 315 15.60 17.45 -21.47
C ASP A 315 15.63 18.93 -21.05
N LYS A 316 15.26 19.23 -19.80
CA LYS A 316 15.28 20.58 -19.23
C LYS A 316 16.67 21.23 -19.24
N LEU A 317 17.72 20.43 -19.16
CA LEU A 317 19.11 20.89 -19.25
C LEU A 317 19.65 20.91 -20.69
N GLU A 318 18.86 20.54 -21.70
CA GLU A 318 19.27 20.41 -23.11
C GLU A 318 20.46 19.45 -23.31
N LEU A 319 20.44 18.35 -22.56
CA LEU A 319 21.45 17.30 -22.54
C LEU A 319 20.94 15.96 -23.09
N LEU A 320 19.63 15.81 -23.31
CA LEU A 320 19.00 14.55 -23.76
C LEU A 320 19.60 14.02 -25.06
N GLU A 321 19.66 14.84 -26.11
CA GLU A 321 20.26 14.45 -27.41
C GLU A 321 21.72 14.02 -27.28
N LYS A 322 22.47 14.66 -26.37
CA LYS A 322 23.85 14.30 -26.11
C LYS A 322 23.95 13.00 -25.33
N ALA A 323 22.99 12.70 -24.46
CA ALA A 323 22.89 11.46 -23.69
C ALA A 323 22.49 10.28 -24.58
N LEU A 324 21.57 10.47 -25.53
CA LEU A 324 21.21 9.47 -26.55
C LEU A 324 22.45 9.01 -27.33
N LYS A 325 23.29 9.96 -27.77
CA LYS A 325 24.55 9.67 -28.49
C LYS A 325 25.64 9.10 -27.60
N SER A 326 25.65 9.44 -26.31
CA SER A 326 26.70 9.03 -25.38
C SER A 326 26.15 8.75 -23.96
N PRO A 327 25.45 7.61 -23.77
CA PRO A 327 24.77 7.31 -22.50
C PRO A 327 25.71 7.24 -21.30
N ARG A 328 26.97 6.84 -21.54
CA ARG A 328 28.05 6.75 -20.52
C ARG A 328 28.49 8.11 -19.96
N SER A 329 28.02 9.21 -20.53
CA SER A 329 28.28 10.57 -20.03
C SER A 329 27.43 10.90 -18.80
N VAL A 330 26.27 10.25 -18.66
CA VAL A 330 25.39 10.26 -17.49
C VAL A 330 25.79 9.11 -16.57
N ARG A 331 25.76 9.32 -15.25
CA ARG A 331 26.00 8.27 -14.24
C ARG A 331 24.97 8.37 -13.15
N LEU A 332 24.39 7.24 -12.83
CA LEU A 332 23.48 7.11 -11.70
C LEU A 332 24.27 6.64 -10.48
N ILE A 333 24.23 7.42 -9.41
CA ILE A 333 24.90 7.13 -8.14
C ILE A 333 23.82 6.90 -7.09
N PHE A 334 23.79 5.67 -6.57
CA PHE A 334 22.96 5.30 -5.44
C PHE A 334 23.68 5.59 -4.15
N VAL A 335 23.14 6.49 -3.35
CA VAL A 335 23.71 6.85 -2.05
C VAL A 335 23.07 5.95 -1.00
N VAL A 336 23.88 5.22 -0.22
CA VAL A 336 23.40 4.28 0.80
C VAL A 336 24.16 4.48 2.14
N PRO A 337 23.52 4.32 3.30
CA PRO A 337 24.17 4.39 4.60
C PRO A 337 25.19 3.28 4.81
N THR A 338 26.24 3.56 5.60
CA THR A 338 27.28 2.58 5.97
C THR A 338 26.81 1.55 6.99
N SER A 339 25.76 1.83 7.76
CA SER A 339 25.24 0.93 8.80
C SER A 339 24.42 -0.24 8.19
N ASP A 340 25.16 -1.28 7.79
CA ASP A 340 24.78 -2.70 7.64
C ASP A 340 23.78 -3.16 6.55
N GLU A 341 24.04 -4.41 6.12
CA GLU A 341 23.31 -5.30 5.18
C GLU A 341 23.04 -4.87 3.73
N TYR A 342 23.09 -3.58 3.35
CA TYR A 342 22.91 -3.19 1.94
C TYR A 342 24.16 -3.51 1.08
N LYS A 343 24.29 -4.78 0.70
CA LYS A 343 25.15 -5.24 -0.40
C LYS A 343 24.36 -5.14 -1.70
N ARG A 344 24.33 -3.96 -2.30
CA ARG A 344 23.87 -3.86 -3.68
C ARG A 344 24.96 -4.35 -4.61
N GLU A 345 24.78 -5.56 -5.11
CA GLU A 345 25.76 -6.27 -5.95
C GLU A 345 25.40 -6.22 -7.45
N HIS A 346 24.21 -5.71 -7.80
CA HIS A 346 23.67 -5.80 -9.16
C HIS A 346 23.10 -4.47 -9.68
N LYS A 347 23.20 -4.30 -11.00
CA LYS A 347 22.62 -3.19 -11.76
C LYS A 347 21.09 -3.26 -11.74
N GLN A 348 20.44 -2.11 -11.57
CA GLN A 348 18.99 -2.00 -11.62
C GLN A 348 18.49 -1.81 -13.06
N LEU A 349 17.35 -2.39 -13.41
CA LEU A 349 16.58 -1.98 -14.57
C LEU A 349 15.92 -0.62 -14.28
N ILE A 350 16.29 0.42 -15.04
CA ILE A 350 15.62 1.72 -14.96
C ILE A 350 14.29 1.58 -15.69
N GLN A 351 13.18 1.69 -14.97
CA GLN A 351 11.87 1.54 -15.57
C GLN A 351 11.60 2.70 -16.51
N TRP A 352 11.40 2.36 -17.78
CA TRP A 352 10.91 3.24 -18.82
C TRP A 352 9.52 2.75 -19.21
N ASP A 353 8.54 3.00 -18.33
CA ASP A 353 7.16 2.81 -18.72
C ASP A 353 6.79 3.98 -19.59
N SER A 354 6.82 3.75 -20.90
CA SER A 354 6.19 4.67 -21.84
C SER A 354 4.69 4.59 -21.59
N LEU A 355 4.21 5.40 -20.65
CA LEU A 355 2.79 5.77 -20.55
C LEU A 355 2.29 6.39 -21.87
N SER A 356 3.17 6.57 -22.87
CA SER A 356 2.91 6.92 -24.27
C SER A 356 1.52 6.52 -24.73
N ASN A 357 1.16 5.23 -24.68
CA ASN A 357 -0.14 4.76 -25.15
C ASN A 357 -1.34 5.39 -24.45
N ALA A 358 -1.26 5.64 -23.14
CA ALA A 358 -2.34 6.24 -22.35
C ALA A 358 -2.24 7.78 -22.30
N GLN A 359 -1.11 8.34 -22.69
CA GLN A 359 -0.88 9.78 -22.72
C GLN A 359 -1.53 10.41 -23.95
N SER A 360 -1.80 11.72 -23.84
CA SER A 360 -2.42 12.46 -24.92
C SER A 360 -1.49 12.57 -26.13
N VAL A 361 -2.05 12.69 -27.33
CA VAL A 361 -1.30 12.84 -28.59
C VAL A 361 -0.41 14.10 -28.65
N ASP A 362 -0.61 15.07 -27.75
CA ASP A 362 0.20 16.29 -27.67
C ASP A 362 1.65 16.07 -27.23
N ILE A 363 1.95 14.91 -26.64
CA ILE A 363 3.33 14.54 -26.29
C ILE A 363 4.17 14.22 -27.54
N ILE A 364 3.52 13.92 -28.67
CA ILE A 364 4.19 13.46 -29.88
C ILE A 364 4.77 14.69 -30.60
N PRO A 365 6.09 14.78 -30.79
CA PRO A 365 6.69 15.87 -31.56
C PRO A 365 6.11 15.91 -32.98
N GLY A 366 5.61 17.08 -33.38
CA GLY A 366 4.92 17.27 -34.67
C GLY A 366 3.40 17.22 -34.59
N VAL A 367 2.81 16.85 -33.45
CA VAL A 367 1.38 17.02 -33.17
C VAL A 367 1.19 18.28 -32.33
N GLY A 368 0.98 19.41 -32.99
CA GLY A 368 0.76 20.69 -32.33
C GLY A 368 -0.62 20.80 -31.69
N ARG A 369 -0.84 21.89 -30.94
CA ARG A 369 -2.11 22.14 -30.22
C ARG A 369 -3.34 22.15 -31.14
N MET A 370 -3.19 22.66 -32.36
CA MET A 370 -4.29 22.69 -33.34
C MET A 370 -4.62 21.27 -33.81
N GLU A 371 -3.60 20.47 -34.13
CA GLU A 371 -3.71 19.08 -34.55
C GLU A 371 -4.30 18.22 -33.43
N THR A 372 -3.84 18.40 -32.17
CA THR A 372 -4.42 17.73 -30.99
C THR A 372 -5.92 18.00 -30.88
N ASN A 373 -6.36 19.24 -31.06
CA ASN A 373 -7.78 19.58 -30.97
C ASN A 373 -8.58 18.95 -32.11
N GLN A 374 -8.03 18.90 -33.33
CA GLN A 374 -8.68 18.23 -34.47
C GLN A 374 -8.81 16.72 -34.24
N LEU A 375 -7.76 16.07 -33.75
CA LEU A 375 -7.78 14.64 -33.41
C LEU A 375 -8.84 14.33 -32.33
N LYS A 376 -8.98 15.20 -31.32
CA LYS A 376 -10.03 15.05 -30.30
C LYS A 376 -11.45 15.11 -30.87
N THR A 377 -11.70 15.91 -31.92
CA THR A 377 -13.04 15.98 -32.55
C THR A 377 -13.46 14.69 -33.27
N ILE A 378 -12.52 13.77 -33.48
CA ILE A 378 -12.75 12.46 -34.11
C ILE A 378 -12.42 11.30 -33.18
N ASP A 379 -12.52 11.55 -31.86
CA ASP A 379 -12.30 10.57 -30.79
C ASP A 379 -10.90 9.96 -30.79
N VAL A 380 -9.88 10.75 -31.15
CA VAL A 380 -8.46 10.39 -31.05
C VAL A 380 -7.80 11.28 -30.01
N GLU A 381 -7.72 10.81 -28.77
CA GLU A 381 -7.19 11.60 -27.64
C GLU A 381 -5.80 11.15 -27.21
N THR A 382 -5.54 9.84 -27.27
CA THR A 382 -4.31 9.21 -26.79
C THR A 382 -3.42 8.70 -27.93
N VAL A 383 -2.14 8.43 -27.64
CA VAL A 383 -1.23 7.81 -28.62
C VAL A 383 -1.75 6.45 -29.09
N LYS A 384 -2.41 5.68 -28.21
CA LYS A 384 -3.05 4.41 -28.59
C LYS A 384 -4.19 4.61 -29.58
N ASP A 385 -5.02 5.62 -29.36
CA ASP A 385 -6.12 5.93 -30.29
C ASP A 385 -5.56 6.34 -31.65
N LEU A 386 -4.49 7.12 -31.67
CA LEU A 386 -3.85 7.56 -32.91
C LEU A 386 -3.21 6.37 -33.66
N ARG A 387 -2.53 5.45 -32.96
CA ARG A 387 -2.02 4.20 -33.55
C ARG A 387 -3.16 3.39 -34.17
N THR A 388 -4.25 3.21 -33.43
CA THR A 388 -5.43 2.47 -33.89
C THR A 388 -6.06 3.12 -35.13
N ALA A 389 -6.19 4.44 -35.13
CA ALA A 389 -6.78 5.20 -36.24
C ALA A 389 -5.88 5.19 -37.50
N VAL A 390 -4.56 5.15 -37.34
CA VAL A 390 -3.60 5.03 -38.45
C VAL A 390 -3.59 3.61 -39.03
N ASP A 391 -3.67 2.58 -38.20
CA ASP A 391 -3.72 1.18 -38.64
C ASP A 391 -5.03 0.85 -39.37
N GLY A 392 -6.14 1.44 -38.92
CA GLY A 392 -7.46 1.20 -39.50
C GLY A 392 -8.49 2.22 -39.04
N PRO A 393 -8.69 3.35 -39.75
CA PRO A 393 -9.61 4.39 -39.33
C PRO A 393 -11.06 3.88 -39.38
N SER A 394 -11.82 4.20 -38.33
CA SER A 394 -13.26 3.93 -38.26
C SER A 394 -14.03 4.72 -39.34
N ALA A 395 -15.30 4.37 -39.56
CA ALA A 395 -16.13 5.04 -40.57
C ALA A 395 -16.20 6.56 -40.38
N GLN A 396 -16.25 7.04 -39.13
CA GLN A 396 -16.29 8.46 -38.76
C GLN A 396 -14.94 9.17 -38.95
N GLN A 397 -13.83 8.43 -38.90
CA GLN A 397 -12.46 8.95 -38.98
C GLN A 397 -11.93 9.03 -40.41
N ARG A 398 -12.49 8.27 -41.35
CA ARG A 398 -12.03 8.18 -42.76
C ARG A 398 -12.05 9.50 -43.53
N SER A 399 -12.92 10.44 -43.17
CA SER A 399 -12.94 11.78 -43.79
C SER A 399 -11.74 12.62 -43.38
N PHE A 400 -11.20 12.41 -42.18
CA PHE A 400 -10.02 13.09 -41.67
C PHE A 400 -8.74 12.40 -42.13
N PHE A 401 -8.66 11.08 -41.93
CA PHE A 401 -7.52 10.25 -42.30
C PHE A 401 -7.53 9.89 -43.80
N SER A 402 -7.38 10.92 -44.65
CA SER A 402 -7.06 10.74 -46.06
C SER A 402 -5.71 10.00 -46.23
N ALA A 403 -5.44 9.44 -47.41
CA ALA A 403 -4.18 8.74 -47.68
C ALA A 403 -2.92 9.57 -47.34
N GLY A 404 -2.97 10.89 -47.58
CA GLY A 404 -1.88 11.80 -47.21
C GLY A 404 -1.72 11.95 -45.70
N ALA A 405 -2.83 12.14 -44.98
CA ALA A 405 -2.83 12.26 -43.52
C ALA A 405 -2.40 10.96 -42.83
N LEU A 406 -2.85 9.80 -43.31
CA LEU A 406 -2.41 8.49 -42.82
C LEU A 406 -0.90 8.33 -42.93
N ASN A 407 -0.34 8.67 -44.10
CA ASN A 407 1.11 8.60 -44.29
C ASN A 407 1.86 9.56 -43.35
N GLN A 408 1.36 10.79 -43.18
CA GLN A 408 1.96 11.76 -42.26
C GLN A 408 1.97 11.26 -40.81
N TYR A 409 0.82 10.84 -40.28
CA TYR A 409 0.73 10.37 -38.89
C TYR A 409 1.46 9.03 -38.69
N SER A 410 1.51 8.16 -39.69
CA SER A 410 2.34 6.95 -39.66
C SER A 410 3.83 7.29 -39.54
N MET A 411 4.33 8.26 -40.30
CA MET A 411 5.72 8.72 -40.19
C MET A 411 6.02 9.37 -38.84
N ILE A 412 5.09 10.17 -38.31
CA ILE A 412 5.21 10.82 -37.00
C ILE A 412 5.27 9.78 -35.88
N LEU A 413 4.34 8.82 -35.87
CA LEU A 413 4.32 7.73 -34.89
C LEU A 413 5.59 6.89 -34.96
N LYS A 414 6.05 6.55 -36.17
CA LYS A 414 7.29 5.82 -36.35
C LYS A 414 8.49 6.56 -35.76
N GLY A 415 8.63 7.86 -36.04
CA GLY A 415 9.72 8.68 -35.49
C GLY A 415 9.63 8.80 -33.97
N PHE A 416 8.43 8.90 -33.42
CA PHE A 416 8.20 8.90 -31.98
C PHE A 416 8.60 7.58 -31.34
N ASP A 417 8.22 6.44 -31.92
CA ASP A 417 8.55 5.10 -31.43
C ASP A 417 10.06 4.83 -31.47
N GLU A 418 10.72 5.20 -32.57
CA GLU A 418 12.18 5.14 -32.71
C GLU A 418 12.89 6.00 -31.65
N HIS A 419 12.32 7.16 -31.30
CA HIS A 419 12.83 8.01 -30.23
C HIS A 419 12.64 7.36 -28.85
N GLN A 420 11.46 6.80 -28.57
CA GLN A 420 11.19 6.09 -27.31
C GLN A 420 12.14 4.90 -27.12
N GLU A 421 12.37 4.10 -28.17
CA GLU A 421 13.32 2.97 -28.15
C GLU A 421 14.76 3.47 -27.93
N SER A 422 15.12 4.60 -28.53
CA SER A 422 16.43 5.24 -28.33
C SER A 422 16.63 5.69 -26.88
N VAL A 423 15.58 6.25 -26.25
CA VAL A 423 15.58 6.64 -24.83
C VAL A 423 15.71 5.42 -23.93
N GLU A 424 14.90 4.38 -24.16
CA GLU A 424 14.97 3.13 -23.40
C GLU A 424 16.37 2.50 -23.48
N THR A 425 16.92 2.43 -24.69
CA THR A 425 18.29 1.96 -24.96
C THR A 425 19.34 2.81 -24.25
N MET A 426 19.15 4.14 -24.22
CA MET A 426 20.04 5.07 -23.52
C MET A 426 20.02 4.81 -22.01
N LEU A 427 18.83 4.73 -21.40
CA LEU A 427 18.65 4.46 -19.97
C LEU A 427 19.28 3.12 -19.58
N ALA A 428 19.05 2.07 -20.38
CA ALA A 428 19.67 0.76 -20.20
C ALA A 428 21.20 0.80 -20.26
N LYS A 429 21.80 1.77 -20.94
CA LYS A 429 23.27 1.93 -21.06
C LYS A 429 23.89 2.88 -20.04
N ILE A 430 23.10 3.56 -19.20
CA ILE A 430 23.62 4.41 -18.12
C ILE A 430 24.42 3.54 -17.12
N PRO A 431 25.70 3.87 -16.85
CA PRO A 431 26.48 3.23 -15.80
C PRO A 431 25.94 3.58 -14.42
N GLN A 432 25.84 2.56 -13.56
CA GLN A 432 25.31 2.70 -12.20
C GLN A 432 26.38 2.40 -11.16
N TYR A 433 26.36 3.17 -10.08
CA TYR A 433 27.35 3.13 -9.01
C TYR A 433 26.67 3.17 -7.66
N VAL A 434 27.32 2.61 -6.64
CA VAL A 434 26.92 2.74 -5.25
C VAL A 434 27.96 3.56 -4.50
N TRP A 435 27.49 4.52 -3.73
CA TRP A 435 28.29 5.28 -2.80
C TRP A 435 27.80 5.00 -1.37
N LYS A 436 28.67 4.39 -0.56
CA LYS A 436 28.41 4.15 0.86
C LYS A 436 28.91 5.36 1.65
N MET A 437 28.03 6.00 2.43
CA MET A 437 28.35 7.16 3.28
C MET A 437 28.21 6.86 4.76
#